data_AF-A0A4Q7P0R6-F1
#
_entry.id   AF-A0A4Q7P0R6-F1
#
_cell.length_a   1.000
_cell.length_b   1.000
_cell.length_c   1.000
_cell.angle_alpha   90.00
_cell.angle_beta   90.00
_cell.angle_gamma   90.00
#
_symmetry.space_group_name_H-M   'P 1'
#
loop_
_entity.id
_entity.type
_entity.pdbx_description
1 polymer ?
#
loop_
_entity_poly.entity_id
_entity_poly.type
_entity_poly.pdbx_seq_one_letter_code
_entity_poly.pdbx_strand_id
1 'polypeptide(L)'
;MDIRMIHGVPHMECRYLGGGKVLQLTDAGTDRRFGFRTMNASIYWGKENRVQEIEPQMEKHRMGEFYFAEHERNYTYFFHLEAIEGAADRMECVLYRYLLEEQKMEELLRFTDRPSLYQKDKQLKVFVLNANYILLQFAYRRSTLDNTHEGYYDFEQVLYDLDEKLKYQVTEENISAYGIETIFPLERNLCAVRVGYSQMEGGFSSFTKGDAPVELLGIIPITQMISELILSQSQLSMEVICSVQFYETIYGLSMTGDHLIFSRVFRENEGRELVNYNWKTKEIQRYPYKKSAGEELPGTGCLIQGRPYLVNGDSSHAHLVPLDKRNGEIRFQNRSRLAGIAGNLLCIENMRKKMFTGRQETVYEVYQYPEMKQLLRERGAGLCWLEAPDLNIVYMFLCNEEE
;
A
#
# COMPACT_ATOMS: atom_id res chain seq x y z
N MET A 1 19.81 -11.07 -6.77
CA MET A 1 18.35 -11.24 -6.71
C MET A 1 17.93 -11.91 -7.99
N ASP A 2 17.28 -13.07 -7.87
CA ASP A 2 16.87 -13.90 -9.01
C ASP A 2 15.44 -13.57 -9.45
N ILE A 3 15.12 -13.77 -10.73
CA ILE A 3 13.78 -13.53 -11.28
C ILE A 3 13.07 -14.88 -11.43
N ARG A 4 11.93 -15.03 -10.78
CA ARG A 4 11.05 -16.19 -10.93
C ARG A 4 9.77 -15.78 -11.66
N MET A 5 9.61 -16.29 -12.87
CA MET A 5 8.51 -15.94 -13.74
C MET A 5 7.40 -17.00 -13.71
N ILE A 6 6.15 -16.53 -13.66
CA ILE A 6 4.95 -17.37 -13.69
C ILE A 6 4.01 -16.80 -14.76
N HIS A 7 3.71 -17.61 -15.77
CA HIS A 7 2.75 -17.27 -16.82
C HIS A 7 1.37 -17.86 -16.53
N GLY A 8 0.39 -17.50 -17.35
CA GLY A 8 -0.90 -18.19 -17.30
C GLY A 8 -1.85 -17.63 -16.25
N VAL A 9 -1.48 -16.56 -15.55
CA VAL A 9 -2.23 -16.12 -14.39
C VAL A 9 -3.41 -15.20 -14.77
N PRO A 10 -4.53 -15.26 -14.07
CA PRO A 10 -5.59 -14.25 -14.20
C PRO A 10 -5.07 -12.88 -13.73
N HIS A 11 -5.76 -11.81 -14.13
CA HIS A 11 -5.46 -10.47 -13.60
C HIS A 11 -5.65 -10.47 -12.08
N MET A 12 -4.58 -10.19 -11.33
CA MET A 12 -4.55 -10.34 -9.88
C MET A 12 -3.75 -9.25 -9.18
N GLU A 13 -4.15 -8.94 -7.96
CA GLU A 13 -3.30 -8.31 -6.96
C GLU A 13 -2.53 -9.42 -6.22
N CYS A 14 -1.23 -9.28 -6.02
CA CYS A 14 -0.47 -10.22 -5.19
C CYS A 14 0.16 -9.55 -3.97
N ARG A 15 0.22 -10.31 -2.88
CA ARG A 15 0.85 -9.90 -1.63
C ARG A 15 1.78 -10.99 -1.13
N TYR A 16 2.99 -10.62 -0.76
CA TYR A 16 3.94 -11.57 -0.18
C TYR A 16 3.57 -11.87 1.27
N LEU A 17 3.60 -13.15 1.64
CA LEU A 17 3.26 -13.62 2.99
C LEU A 17 4.48 -14.16 3.76
N GLY A 18 5.66 -14.25 3.12
CA GLY A 18 6.86 -14.86 3.69
C GLY A 18 7.06 -16.32 3.29
N GLY A 19 8.30 -16.81 3.34
CA GLY A 19 8.65 -18.21 3.12
C GLY A 19 8.29 -18.75 1.72
N GLY A 20 8.18 -17.87 0.72
CA GLY A 20 7.77 -18.22 -0.65
C GLY A 20 6.27 -18.35 -0.87
N LYS A 21 5.44 -17.94 0.10
CA LYS A 21 3.98 -17.91 -0.03
C LYS A 21 3.52 -16.57 -0.59
N VAL A 22 2.64 -16.60 -1.59
CA VAL A 22 2.05 -15.41 -2.21
C VAL A 22 0.53 -15.52 -2.16
N LEU A 23 -0.14 -14.54 -1.57
CA LEU A 23 -1.57 -14.36 -1.70
C LEU A 23 -1.86 -13.75 -3.08
N GLN A 24 -2.77 -14.38 -3.82
CA GLN A 24 -3.26 -13.93 -5.12
C GLN A 24 -4.75 -13.59 -4.98
N LEU A 25 -5.13 -12.36 -5.31
CA LEU A 25 -6.50 -11.88 -5.26
C LEU A 25 -6.95 -11.53 -6.68
N THR A 26 -7.96 -12.22 -7.19
CA THR A 26 -8.51 -12.00 -8.54
C THR A 26 -9.91 -11.43 -8.44
N ASP A 27 -10.23 -10.44 -9.27
CA ASP A 27 -11.57 -9.88 -9.34
C ASP A 27 -12.58 -10.97 -9.77
N ALA A 28 -13.62 -11.18 -8.96
CA ALA A 28 -14.69 -12.14 -9.23
C ALA A 28 -15.99 -11.45 -9.66
N GLY A 29 -16.00 -10.11 -9.72
CA GLY A 29 -17.14 -9.29 -10.09
C GLY A 29 -17.57 -8.33 -8.99
N THR A 30 -18.86 -7.96 -9.02
CA THR A 30 -19.46 -7.05 -8.04
C THR A 30 -20.71 -7.70 -7.47
N ASP A 31 -20.80 -7.78 -6.14
CA ASP A 31 -22.03 -8.17 -5.48
C ASP A 31 -23.07 -7.07 -5.70
N ARG A 32 -24.09 -7.36 -6.50
CA ARG A 32 -25.15 -6.39 -6.82
C ARG A 32 -26.00 -6.02 -5.61
N ARG A 33 -26.02 -6.85 -4.56
CA ARG A 33 -26.79 -6.59 -3.33
C ARG A 33 -26.14 -5.48 -2.51
N PHE A 34 -24.82 -5.50 -2.41
CA PHE A 34 -24.07 -4.61 -1.51
C PHE A 34 -23.22 -3.57 -2.26
N GLY A 35 -23.00 -3.74 -3.56
CA GLY A 35 -22.17 -2.86 -4.39
C GLY A 35 -20.67 -3.03 -4.18
N PHE A 36 -20.23 -4.07 -3.45
CA PHE A 36 -18.81 -4.36 -3.23
C PHE A 36 -18.24 -5.25 -4.32
N ARG A 37 -16.98 -5.02 -4.67
CA ARG A 37 -16.23 -5.98 -5.48
C ARG A 37 -16.03 -7.27 -4.71
N THR A 38 -16.21 -8.38 -5.40
CA THR A 38 -15.95 -9.71 -4.90
C THR A 38 -14.61 -10.19 -5.42
N MET A 39 -13.96 -11.09 -4.67
CA MET A 39 -12.66 -11.63 -5.06
C MET A 39 -12.58 -13.13 -4.82
N ASN A 40 -11.87 -13.82 -5.71
CA ASN A 40 -11.33 -15.14 -5.40
C ASN A 40 -9.93 -14.95 -4.82
N ALA A 41 -9.62 -15.71 -3.78
CA ALA A 41 -8.34 -15.63 -3.10
C ALA A 41 -7.66 -17.00 -3.17
N SER A 42 -6.41 -17.02 -3.63
CA SER A 42 -5.60 -18.22 -3.71
C SER A 42 -4.23 -18.01 -3.10
N ILE A 43 -3.62 -19.08 -2.58
CA ILE A 43 -2.21 -19.08 -2.16
C ILE A 43 -1.39 -19.78 -3.24
N TYR A 44 -0.40 -19.07 -3.77
CA TYR A 44 0.70 -19.66 -4.53
C TYR A 44 1.83 -20.05 -3.59
N TRP A 45 2.16 -21.32 -3.60
CA TRP A 45 3.23 -21.93 -2.83
C TRP A 45 4.47 -22.05 -3.72
N GLY A 46 5.42 -21.14 -3.54
CA GLY A 46 6.60 -21.05 -4.40
C GLY A 46 7.46 -22.31 -4.38
N LYS A 47 7.66 -22.97 -3.25
CA LYS A 47 8.54 -24.16 -3.21
C LYS A 47 7.93 -25.35 -3.98
N GLU A 48 6.62 -25.53 -3.88
CA GLU A 48 5.87 -26.61 -4.51
C GLU A 48 5.38 -26.27 -5.91
N ASN A 49 5.46 -25.00 -6.32
CA ASN A 49 4.86 -24.48 -7.55
C ASN A 49 3.37 -24.86 -7.68
N ARG A 50 2.61 -24.68 -6.58
CA ARG A 50 1.20 -25.07 -6.45
C ARG A 50 0.34 -23.86 -6.11
N VAL A 51 -0.83 -23.77 -6.73
CA VAL A 51 -1.88 -22.80 -6.36
C VAL A 51 -3.00 -23.54 -5.64
N GLN A 52 -3.54 -22.93 -4.59
CA GLN A 52 -4.70 -23.43 -3.86
C GLN A 52 -5.67 -22.29 -3.56
N GLU A 53 -6.92 -22.42 -3.98
CA GLU A 53 -7.98 -21.48 -3.64
C GLU A 53 -8.42 -21.62 -2.18
N ILE A 54 -8.64 -20.48 -1.53
CA ILE A 54 -9.08 -20.36 -0.14
C ILE A 54 -10.61 -20.33 -0.16
N GLU A 55 -11.26 -21.28 0.51
CA GLU A 55 -12.73 -21.34 0.66
C GLU A 55 -13.49 -20.96 -0.61
N PRO A 56 -13.45 -21.78 -1.67
CA PRO A 56 -14.06 -21.45 -2.98
C PRO A 56 -15.58 -21.26 -2.90
N GLN A 57 -16.22 -21.78 -1.86
CA GLN A 57 -17.67 -21.66 -1.64
C GLN A 57 -18.06 -20.38 -0.89
N MET A 58 -17.09 -19.64 -0.35
CA MET A 58 -17.32 -18.41 0.41
C MET A 58 -16.96 -17.19 -0.43
N GLU A 59 -17.95 -16.35 -0.70
CA GLU A 59 -17.78 -15.06 -1.36
C GLU A 59 -16.98 -14.11 -0.46
N LYS A 60 -15.91 -13.50 -0.98
CA LYS A 60 -15.04 -12.58 -0.25
C LYS A 60 -15.23 -11.18 -0.81
N HIS A 61 -15.45 -10.19 0.05
CA HIS A 61 -15.78 -8.82 -0.34
C HIS A 61 -14.63 -7.87 -0.07
N ARG A 62 -14.36 -6.96 -1.02
CA ARG A 62 -13.37 -5.89 -0.87
C ARG A 62 -13.94 -4.71 -0.09
N MET A 63 -14.25 -4.95 1.18
CA MET A 63 -14.87 -3.94 2.05
C MET A 63 -13.84 -2.95 2.64
N GLY A 64 -12.62 -3.41 2.92
CA GLY A 64 -11.56 -2.60 3.52
C GLY A 64 -10.17 -3.05 3.09
N GLU A 65 -9.19 -2.23 3.43
CA GLU A 65 -7.78 -2.49 3.17
C GLU A 65 -7.08 -3.02 4.43
N PHE A 66 -6.16 -3.96 4.24
CA PHE A 66 -5.42 -4.60 5.33
C PHE A 66 -3.97 -4.14 5.34
N TYR A 67 -3.52 -3.64 6.48
CA TYR A 67 -2.15 -3.26 6.76
C TYR A 67 -1.64 -4.17 7.88
N PHE A 68 -0.43 -4.69 7.74
CA PHE A 68 0.12 -5.70 8.65
C PHE A 68 1.36 -5.16 9.34
N ALA A 69 1.41 -5.29 10.66
CA ALA A 69 2.58 -4.98 11.47
C ALA A 69 3.60 -6.14 11.51
N GLU A 70 3.35 -7.23 10.78
CA GLU A 70 4.21 -8.42 10.68
C GLU A 70 4.65 -8.67 9.22
N HIS A 71 5.95 -8.94 9.03
CA HIS A 71 6.52 -9.28 7.72
C HIS A 71 6.09 -10.64 7.20
N GLU A 72 6.35 -11.68 7.99
CA GLU A 72 6.02 -13.06 7.68
C GLU A 72 4.82 -13.48 8.51
N ARG A 73 3.82 -14.07 7.86
CA ARG A 73 2.60 -14.48 8.53
C ARG A 73 2.05 -15.76 7.93
N ASN A 74 1.55 -16.62 8.80
CA ASN A 74 0.86 -17.85 8.44
C ASN A 74 -0.67 -17.67 8.39
N TYR A 75 -1.13 -16.44 8.18
CA TYR A 75 -2.55 -16.13 8.08
C TYR A 75 -2.84 -14.97 7.12
N THR A 76 -4.08 -14.87 6.66
CA THR A 76 -4.62 -13.73 5.90
C THR A 76 -6.07 -13.48 6.29
N TYR A 77 -6.64 -12.34 5.90
CA TYR A 77 -7.98 -11.92 6.32
C TYR A 77 -8.89 -11.62 5.14
N PHE A 78 -10.18 -11.85 5.35
CA PHE A 78 -11.23 -11.59 4.37
C PHE A 78 -12.51 -11.09 5.03
N PHE A 79 -13.23 -10.22 4.34
CA PHE A 79 -14.60 -9.88 4.72
C PHE A 79 -15.59 -10.76 3.97
N HIS A 80 -16.66 -11.15 4.66
CA HIS A 80 -17.87 -11.71 4.09
C HIS A 80 -19.06 -10.85 4.54
N LEU A 81 -19.99 -10.59 3.62
CA LEU A 81 -21.15 -9.74 3.86
C LEU A 81 -22.43 -10.57 3.81
N GLU A 82 -23.26 -10.43 4.84
CA GLU A 82 -24.55 -11.12 4.98
C GLU A 82 -25.68 -10.10 5.04
N ALA A 83 -26.77 -10.38 4.31
CA ALA A 83 -27.95 -9.51 4.32
C ALA A 83 -28.71 -9.66 5.64
N ILE A 84 -29.16 -8.55 6.22
CA ILE A 84 -30.05 -8.56 7.38
C ILE A 84 -31.50 -8.55 6.88
N GLU A 85 -32.28 -9.56 7.28
CA GLU A 85 -33.68 -9.66 6.89
C GLU A 85 -34.47 -8.43 7.36
N GLY A 86 -35.23 -7.81 6.44
CA GLY A 86 -36.02 -6.61 6.73
C GLY A 86 -35.24 -5.30 6.79
N ALA A 87 -33.92 -5.28 6.56
CA ALA A 87 -33.12 -4.06 6.53
C ALA A 87 -32.56 -3.78 5.11
N ALA A 88 -33.04 -2.72 4.48
CA ALA A 88 -32.69 -2.42 3.08
C ALA A 88 -31.25 -1.92 2.86
N ASP A 89 -30.65 -1.27 3.86
CA ASP A 89 -29.28 -0.70 3.78
C ASP A 89 -28.49 -0.99 5.06
N ARG A 90 -28.68 -2.18 5.63
CA ARG A 90 -27.83 -2.70 6.70
C ARG A 90 -27.43 -4.12 6.38
N MET A 91 -26.17 -4.43 6.60
CA MET A 91 -25.62 -5.77 6.44
C MET A 91 -24.78 -6.14 7.64
N GLU A 92 -24.66 -7.44 7.88
CA GLU A 92 -23.67 -7.99 8.80
C GLU A 92 -22.35 -8.15 8.06
N CYS A 93 -21.32 -7.49 8.59
CA CYS A 93 -19.95 -7.55 8.11
C CYS A 93 -19.18 -8.52 9.00
N VAL A 94 -18.68 -9.60 8.41
CA VAL A 94 -17.97 -10.65 9.13
C VAL A 94 -16.52 -10.67 8.67
N LEU A 95 -15.60 -10.49 9.60
CA LEU A 95 -14.17 -10.62 9.33
C LEU A 95 -13.72 -12.04 9.67
N TYR A 96 -13.11 -12.70 8.70
CA TYR A 96 -12.50 -14.01 8.86
C TYR A 96 -10.98 -13.93 8.79
N ARG A 97 -10.33 -14.82 9.54
CA ARG A 97 -8.90 -15.15 9.40
C ARG A 97 -8.77 -16.54 8.80
N TYR A 98 -8.02 -16.65 7.71
CA TYR A 98 -7.56 -17.92 7.15
C TYR A 98 -6.20 -18.28 7.71
N LEU A 99 -6.08 -19.42 8.37
CA LEU A 99 -4.82 -20.00 8.83
C LEU A 99 -4.22 -20.86 7.70
N LEU A 100 -3.07 -20.45 7.16
CA LEU A 100 -2.48 -21.06 5.97
C LEU A 100 -2.02 -22.50 6.18
N GLU A 101 -1.44 -22.80 7.35
CA GLU A 101 -0.92 -24.14 7.64
C GLU A 101 -2.03 -25.14 7.96
N GLU A 102 -3.01 -24.69 8.74
CA GLU A 102 -4.18 -25.48 9.13
C GLU A 102 -5.23 -25.58 8.01
N GLN A 103 -5.13 -24.69 7.01
CA GLN A 103 -6.09 -24.54 5.92
C GLN A 103 -7.53 -24.35 6.43
N LYS A 104 -7.68 -23.51 7.45
CA LYS A 104 -8.93 -23.32 8.19
C LYS A 104 -9.31 -21.85 8.26
N MET A 105 -10.60 -21.57 8.16
CA MET A 105 -11.18 -20.27 8.45
C MET A 105 -11.67 -20.14 9.90
N GLU A 106 -11.47 -18.95 10.46
CA GLU A 106 -11.95 -18.55 11.77
C GLU A 106 -12.72 -17.23 11.68
N GLU A 107 -13.97 -17.21 12.15
CA GLU A 107 -14.71 -15.96 12.33
C GLU A 107 -14.10 -15.20 13.52
N LEU A 108 -13.69 -13.96 13.31
CA LEU A 108 -13.02 -13.15 14.32
C LEU A 108 -13.94 -12.12 14.95
N LEU A 109 -14.64 -11.35 14.11
CA LEU A 109 -15.55 -10.31 14.55
C LEU A 109 -16.70 -10.15 13.57
N ARG A 110 -17.78 -9.61 14.12
CA ARG A 110 -19.02 -9.35 13.42
C ARG A 110 -19.57 -8.00 13.84
N PHE A 111 -19.98 -7.19 12.88
CA PHE A 111 -20.58 -5.89 13.12
C PHE A 111 -21.54 -5.50 12.00
N THR A 112 -22.58 -4.73 12.35
CA THR A 112 -23.50 -4.18 11.38
C THR A 112 -22.95 -2.89 10.76
N ASP A 113 -23.07 -2.71 9.45
CA ASP A 113 -22.70 -1.46 8.77
C ASP A 113 -23.63 -1.15 7.58
N ARG A 114 -23.44 0.04 6.99
CA ARG A 114 -24.20 0.52 5.82
C ARG A 114 -23.34 0.46 4.55
N PRO A 115 -23.65 -0.46 3.62
CA PRO A 115 -22.92 -0.60 2.35
C PRO A 115 -22.87 0.69 1.53
N SER A 116 -23.98 1.45 1.52
CA SER A 116 -24.14 2.66 0.72
C SER A 116 -23.04 3.71 0.94
N LEU A 117 -22.52 3.83 2.16
CA LEU A 117 -21.51 4.83 2.51
C LEU A 117 -20.14 4.54 1.88
N TYR A 118 -19.81 3.28 1.61
CA TYR A 118 -18.49 2.88 1.12
C TYR A 118 -18.22 3.27 -0.34
N GLN A 119 -19.25 3.71 -1.07
CA GLN A 119 -19.09 4.13 -2.46
C GLN A 119 -18.36 5.46 -2.60
N LYS A 120 -18.45 6.34 -1.58
CA LYS A 120 -17.90 7.70 -1.66
C LYS A 120 -17.49 8.29 -0.31
N ASP A 121 -18.21 7.95 0.74
CA ASP A 121 -18.19 8.71 2.00
C ASP A 121 -17.52 7.95 3.14
N LYS A 122 -17.22 6.67 2.98
CA LYS A 122 -16.63 5.83 4.03
C LYS A 122 -15.54 4.93 3.46
N GLN A 123 -14.45 4.79 4.20
CA GLN A 123 -13.39 3.82 3.94
C GLN A 123 -13.09 3.05 5.22
N LEU A 124 -12.75 1.76 5.08
CA LEU A 124 -12.30 0.94 6.19
C LEU A 124 -10.83 0.53 5.98
N LYS A 125 -10.00 0.85 6.97
CA LYS A 125 -8.64 0.32 7.10
C LYS A 125 -8.59 -0.61 8.30
N VAL A 126 -7.98 -1.77 8.12
CA VAL A 126 -7.76 -2.78 9.16
C VAL A 126 -6.26 -2.90 9.38
N PHE A 127 -5.80 -2.48 10.55
CA PHE A 127 -4.41 -2.65 10.96
C PHE A 127 -4.31 -3.91 11.80
N VAL A 128 -3.71 -4.95 11.24
CA VAL A 128 -3.40 -6.19 11.95
C VAL A 128 -2.10 -5.96 12.72
N LEU A 129 -2.22 -5.69 14.01
CA LEU A 129 -1.11 -5.29 14.87
C LEU A 129 -0.33 -6.52 15.35
N ASN A 130 -1.04 -7.59 15.68
CA ASN A 130 -0.47 -8.93 15.82
C ASN A 130 -1.57 -10.00 15.70
N ALA A 131 -1.25 -11.25 16.02
CA ALA A 131 -2.21 -12.37 16.01
C ALA A 131 -3.46 -12.16 16.88
N ASN A 132 -3.40 -11.31 17.92
CA ASN A 132 -4.45 -11.15 18.93
C ASN A 132 -5.14 -9.78 18.85
N TYR A 133 -4.50 -8.78 18.26
CA TYR A 133 -5.00 -7.41 18.22
C TYR A 133 -5.12 -6.88 16.81
N ILE A 134 -6.29 -6.32 16.51
CA ILE A 134 -6.53 -5.57 15.28
C ILE A 134 -7.14 -4.21 15.61
N LEU A 135 -6.78 -3.20 14.82
CA LEU A 135 -7.38 -1.87 14.89
C LEU A 135 -8.23 -1.64 13.64
N LEU A 136 -9.53 -1.46 13.84
CA LEU A 136 -10.44 -1.02 12.78
C LEU A 136 -10.46 0.50 12.78
N GLN A 137 -10.20 1.11 11.61
CA GLN A 137 -10.31 2.54 11.38
C GLN A 137 -11.30 2.81 10.26
N PHE A 138 -12.41 3.42 10.61
CA PHE A 138 -13.37 3.97 9.68
C PHE A 138 -13.03 5.43 9.42
N ALA A 139 -12.79 5.78 8.16
CA ALA A 139 -12.57 7.14 7.72
C ALA A 139 -13.82 7.64 7.00
N TYR A 140 -14.44 8.70 7.50
CA TYR A 140 -15.67 9.28 6.96
C TYR A 140 -15.36 10.59 6.27
N ARG A 141 -15.72 10.70 4.99
CA ARG A 141 -15.47 11.90 4.20
C ARG A 141 -16.17 13.10 4.84
N ARG A 142 -15.42 14.16 5.12
CA ARG A 142 -15.97 15.43 5.61
C ARG A 142 -16.47 16.27 4.44
N SER A 143 -17.67 16.83 4.57
CA SER A 143 -18.17 17.83 3.62
C SER A 143 -17.42 19.16 3.82
N THR A 144 -16.69 19.61 2.79
CA THR A 144 -16.12 20.97 2.75
C THR A 144 -17.18 21.99 2.27
N LEU A 145 -16.93 23.29 2.44
CA LEU A 145 -17.86 24.38 2.05
C LEU A 145 -18.35 24.30 0.60
N ASP A 146 -17.57 23.66 -0.28
CA ASP A 146 -17.87 23.46 -1.69
C ASP A 146 -18.21 22.01 -2.08
N ASN A 147 -18.18 21.05 -1.14
CA ASN A 147 -18.47 19.63 -1.37
C ASN A 147 -17.68 18.96 -2.52
N THR A 148 -16.62 19.60 -3.03
CA THR A 148 -15.83 19.14 -4.18
C THR A 148 -14.59 18.37 -3.77
N HIS A 149 -14.12 18.51 -2.53
CA HIS A 149 -12.78 18.05 -2.16
C HIS A 149 -12.76 16.62 -1.62
N GLU A 150 -11.89 15.81 -2.19
CA GLU A 150 -11.57 14.44 -1.78
C GLU A 150 -10.38 14.48 -0.82
N GLY A 151 -10.45 13.77 0.32
CA GLY A 151 -9.31 13.66 1.25
C GLY A 151 -9.53 14.16 2.69
N TYR A 152 -10.65 14.79 3.03
CA TYR A 152 -10.97 15.14 4.43
C TYR A 152 -11.67 13.99 5.11
N TYR A 153 -11.17 13.55 6.25
CA TYR A 153 -11.78 12.46 6.99
C TYR A 153 -11.96 12.77 8.47
N ASP A 154 -13.14 12.48 9.01
CA ASP A 154 -13.34 12.24 10.43
C ASP A 154 -13.10 10.73 10.68
N PHE A 155 -12.49 10.37 11.81
CA PHE A 155 -12.09 8.99 12.09
C PHE A 155 -12.86 8.40 13.27
N GLU A 156 -13.30 7.15 13.10
CA GLU A 156 -13.77 6.29 14.18
C GLU A 156 -12.87 5.07 14.24
N GLN A 157 -12.30 4.81 15.42
CA GLN A 157 -11.28 3.80 15.59
C GLN A 157 -11.54 2.96 16.82
N VAL A 158 -11.41 1.65 16.65
CA VAL A 158 -11.62 0.69 17.73
C VAL A 158 -10.54 -0.39 17.64
N LEU A 159 -9.78 -0.54 18.72
CA LEU A 159 -8.86 -1.64 18.92
C LEU A 159 -9.64 -2.83 19.48
N TYR A 160 -9.50 -3.98 18.84
CA TYR A 160 -10.14 -5.24 19.22
C TYR A 160 -9.09 -6.20 19.76
N ASP A 161 -9.37 -6.74 20.94
CA ASP A 161 -8.75 -7.97 21.45
C ASP A 161 -9.55 -9.16 20.92
N LEU A 162 -8.94 -9.97 20.06
CA LEU A 162 -9.57 -11.11 19.41
C LEU A 162 -9.77 -12.29 20.35
N ASP A 163 -8.92 -12.42 21.38
CA ASP A 163 -8.97 -13.53 22.33
C ASP A 163 -10.05 -13.28 23.38
N GLU A 164 -9.99 -12.11 24.01
CA GLU A 164 -10.92 -11.71 25.08
C GLU A 164 -12.24 -11.10 24.54
N LYS A 165 -12.30 -10.84 23.23
CA LYS A 165 -13.42 -10.18 22.54
C LYS A 165 -13.75 -8.80 23.11
N LEU A 166 -12.72 -8.10 23.59
CA LEU A 166 -12.83 -6.76 24.16
C LEU A 166 -12.61 -5.69 23.09
N LYS A 167 -13.23 -4.52 23.31
CA LYS A 167 -13.11 -3.34 22.45
C LYS A 167 -12.56 -2.18 23.26
N TYR A 168 -11.55 -1.52 22.73
CA TYR A 168 -10.96 -0.32 23.31
C TYR A 168 -11.13 0.84 22.33
N GLN A 169 -11.73 1.93 22.82
CA GLN A 169 -11.82 3.16 22.05
C GLN A 169 -10.42 3.79 21.94
N VAL A 170 -10.03 4.19 20.73
CA VAL A 170 -8.80 4.93 20.54
C VAL A 170 -9.03 6.40 20.92
N THR A 171 -8.26 6.88 21.90
CA THR A 171 -8.33 8.25 22.43
C THR A 171 -7.02 9.01 22.29
N GLU A 172 -5.99 8.41 21.70
CA GLU A 172 -4.71 9.08 21.47
C GLU A 172 -4.92 10.23 20.48
N GLU A 173 -4.36 11.39 20.80
CA GLU A 173 -4.72 12.68 20.18
C GLU A 173 -4.51 12.68 18.66
N ASN A 174 -3.36 12.21 18.18
CA ASN A 174 -3.03 12.28 16.76
C ASN A 174 -3.73 11.19 15.95
N ILE A 175 -3.80 9.97 16.47
CA ILE A 175 -4.48 8.86 15.79
C ILE A 175 -5.98 9.13 15.73
N SER A 176 -6.61 9.54 16.84
CA SER A 176 -8.04 9.84 16.86
C SER A 176 -8.42 11.03 15.97
N ALA A 177 -7.57 12.06 15.90
CA ALA A 177 -7.84 13.23 15.07
C ALA A 177 -7.52 13.02 13.58
N TYR A 178 -6.42 12.32 13.26
CA TYR A 178 -5.85 12.32 11.90
C TYR A 178 -5.73 10.95 11.24
N GLY A 179 -6.01 9.88 11.99
CA GLY A 179 -5.95 8.52 11.46
C GLY A 179 -4.53 8.01 11.23
N ILE A 180 -4.40 6.70 11.08
CA ILE A 180 -3.18 6.07 10.58
C ILE A 180 -3.33 5.91 9.06
N GLU A 181 -2.33 6.33 8.30
CA GLU A 181 -2.30 6.13 6.87
C GLU A 181 -1.79 4.73 6.52
N THR A 182 -0.66 4.34 7.10
CA THR A 182 -0.01 3.06 6.85
C THR A 182 0.90 2.63 8.01
N ILE A 183 1.16 1.32 8.08
CA ILE A 183 2.13 0.69 8.98
C ILE A 183 3.01 -0.23 8.14
N PHE A 184 4.33 -0.11 8.31
CA PHE A 184 5.29 -1.04 7.73
C PHE A 184 5.98 -1.85 8.84
N PRO A 185 5.97 -3.18 8.76
CA PRO A 185 6.77 -3.99 9.66
C PRO A 185 8.25 -3.70 9.43
N LEU A 186 9.02 -3.65 10.51
CA LEU A 186 10.49 -3.63 10.50
C LEU A 186 10.99 -4.92 11.17
N GLU A 187 12.26 -4.97 11.58
CA GLU A 187 12.74 -6.14 12.32
C GLU A 187 12.08 -6.30 13.69
N ARG A 188 11.85 -7.57 14.06
CA ARG A 188 11.30 -7.99 15.36
C ARG A 188 9.88 -7.44 15.55
N ASN A 189 9.68 -6.59 16.55
CA ASN A 189 8.39 -6.00 16.90
C ASN A 189 8.32 -4.51 16.54
N LEU A 190 9.30 -3.97 15.81
CA LEU A 190 9.30 -2.56 15.42
C LEU A 190 8.44 -2.36 14.17
N CYS A 191 7.77 -1.22 14.12
CA CYS A 191 6.99 -0.79 12.97
C CYS A 191 7.27 0.67 12.67
N ALA A 192 7.36 1.01 11.40
CA ALA A 192 7.24 2.39 10.95
C ALA A 192 5.74 2.71 10.80
N VAL A 193 5.29 3.78 11.45
CA VAL A 193 3.87 4.19 11.45
C VAL A 193 3.78 5.60 10.88
N ARG A 194 2.86 5.77 9.94
CA ARG A 194 2.47 7.08 9.42
C ARG A 194 1.08 7.45 9.93
N VAL A 195 1.01 8.54 10.69
CA VAL A 195 -0.23 9.16 11.19
C VAL A 195 -0.51 10.43 10.37
N GLY A 196 -1.79 10.73 10.14
CA GLY A 196 -2.21 11.78 9.22
C GLY A 196 -2.10 11.36 7.75
N TYR A 197 -2.69 12.16 6.87
CA TYR A 197 -2.79 11.88 5.44
C TYR A 197 -2.18 13.00 4.60
N SER A 198 -1.70 12.66 3.41
CA SER A 198 -1.04 13.63 2.54
C SER A 198 -1.99 14.69 2.00
N GLN A 199 -1.57 15.95 2.08
CA GLN A 199 -2.27 17.06 1.44
C GLN A 199 -2.16 17.05 -0.09
N MET A 200 -1.33 16.17 -0.67
CA MET A 200 -1.21 16.00 -2.13
C MET A 200 -2.44 15.31 -2.75
N GLU A 201 -3.18 14.50 -1.98
CA GLU A 201 -4.33 13.73 -2.51
C GLU A 201 -5.57 14.62 -2.76
N GLY A 202 -5.74 15.69 -1.97
CA GLY A 202 -6.78 16.71 -2.17
C GLY A 202 -6.27 18.01 -2.83
N GLY A 203 -4.95 18.17 -2.93
CA GLY A 203 -4.29 19.41 -3.33
C GLY A 203 -4.09 20.38 -2.15
N PHE A 204 -2.91 21.00 -2.05
CA PHE A 204 -2.57 21.92 -0.96
C PHE A 204 -3.59 23.05 -0.77
N SER A 205 -4.20 23.54 -1.85
CA SER A 205 -5.16 24.66 -1.83
C SER A 205 -6.42 24.38 -1.01
N SER A 206 -6.74 23.11 -0.77
CA SER A 206 -7.98 22.71 -0.12
C SER A 206 -7.91 22.91 1.40
N PHE A 207 -6.72 22.87 1.99
CA PHE A 207 -6.55 22.92 3.45
C PHE A 207 -6.42 24.37 3.95
N THR A 208 -7.23 24.71 4.96
CA THR A 208 -6.95 25.84 5.86
C THR A 208 -5.94 25.42 6.92
N LYS A 209 -5.34 26.40 7.62
CA LYS A 209 -4.36 26.11 8.68
C LYS A 209 -4.97 25.36 9.86
N GLY A 210 -6.26 25.59 10.16
CA GLY A 210 -6.95 24.91 11.27
C GLY A 210 -7.38 23.49 10.94
N ASP A 211 -7.59 23.19 9.65
CA ASP A 211 -8.11 21.89 9.19
C ASP A 211 -7.00 20.95 8.69
N ALA A 212 -5.77 21.44 8.50
CA ALA A 212 -4.68 20.62 7.99
C ALA A 212 -4.28 19.56 9.01
N PRO A 213 -4.17 18.28 8.58
CA PRO A 213 -3.75 17.21 9.48
C PRO A 213 -2.33 17.44 9.97
N VAL A 214 -2.07 17.05 11.22
CA VAL A 214 -0.70 16.80 11.65
C VAL A 214 -0.28 15.47 11.04
N GLU A 215 0.80 15.49 10.28
CA GLU A 215 1.38 14.27 9.71
C GLU A 215 2.63 13.89 10.52
N LEU A 216 2.66 12.65 10.99
CA LEU A 216 3.77 12.09 11.77
C LEU A 216 4.25 10.81 11.09
N LEU A 217 5.57 10.69 10.93
CA LEU A 217 6.23 9.45 10.60
C LEU A 217 7.20 9.11 11.72
N GLY A 218 7.07 7.92 12.29
CA GLY A 218 7.97 7.46 13.33
C GLY A 218 8.05 5.95 13.44
N ILE A 219 8.87 5.49 14.38
CA ILE A 219 9.08 4.08 14.69
C ILE A 219 8.61 3.78 16.09
N ILE A 220 7.84 2.71 16.25
CA ILE A 220 7.30 2.27 17.52
C ILE A 220 7.31 0.73 17.61
N PRO A 221 7.66 0.14 18.77
CA PRO A 221 7.37 -1.25 19.04
C PRO A 221 5.87 -1.50 19.05
N ILE A 222 5.38 -2.46 18.25
CA ILE A 222 3.94 -2.71 18.10
C ILE A 222 3.27 -3.13 19.42
N THR A 223 3.99 -3.88 20.26
CA THR A 223 3.54 -4.27 21.60
C THR A 223 3.35 -3.06 22.52
N GLN A 224 4.19 -2.03 22.35
CA GLN A 224 4.07 -0.80 23.10
C GLN A 224 2.88 0.02 22.60
N MET A 225 2.71 0.17 21.28
CA MET A 225 1.56 0.82 20.68
C MET A 225 0.23 0.21 21.18
N ILE A 226 0.10 -1.12 21.14
CA ILE A 226 -1.08 -1.84 21.66
C ILE A 226 -1.32 -1.50 23.13
N SER A 227 -0.28 -1.58 23.97
CA SER A 227 -0.39 -1.31 25.41
C SER A 227 -0.84 0.12 25.71
N GLU A 228 -0.28 1.10 25.00
CA GLU A 228 -0.61 2.52 25.18
C GLU A 228 -2.04 2.85 24.71
N LEU A 229 -2.50 2.21 23.63
CA LEU A 229 -3.89 2.33 23.16
C LEU A 229 -4.88 1.71 24.15
N ILE A 230 -4.58 0.54 24.73
CA ILE A 230 -5.42 -0.10 25.76
C ILE A 230 -5.51 0.79 27.02
N LEU A 231 -4.41 1.43 27.41
CA LEU A 231 -4.34 2.34 28.55
C LEU A 231 -4.93 3.74 28.25
N SER A 232 -5.46 3.96 27.05
CA SER A 232 -6.05 5.24 26.61
C SER A 232 -5.10 6.43 26.85
N GLN A 233 -3.80 6.24 26.63
CA GLN A 233 -2.84 7.33 26.75
C GLN A 233 -3.13 8.43 25.72
N SER A 234 -2.92 9.69 26.09
CA SER A 234 -3.19 10.82 25.20
C SER A 234 -2.17 10.95 24.08
N GLN A 235 -0.97 10.38 24.25
CA GLN A 235 0.13 10.44 23.29
C GLN A 235 0.88 9.11 23.23
N LEU A 236 1.29 8.68 22.03
CA LEU A 236 2.15 7.51 21.88
C LEU A 236 3.62 7.85 22.11
N SER A 237 4.36 6.96 22.78
CA SER A 237 5.81 7.08 22.92
C SER A 237 6.52 6.48 21.70
N MET A 238 6.55 7.26 20.61
CA MET A 238 7.12 6.91 19.30
C MET A 238 8.44 7.66 19.03
N GLU A 239 9.40 7.02 18.35
CA GLU A 239 10.58 7.71 17.79
C GLU A 239 10.17 8.47 16.52
N VAL A 240 9.97 9.79 16.65
CA VAL A 240 9.55 10.64 15.54
C VAL A 240 10.70 10.92 14.58
N ILE A 241 10.53 10.50 13.32
CA ILE A 241 11.47 10.76 12.21
C ILE A 241 11.13 12.07 11.52
N CYS A 242 9.84 12.32 11.31
CA CYS A 242 9.34 13.51 10.64
C CYS A 242 7.97 13.90 11.21
N SER A 243 7.78 15.20 11.43
CA SER A 243 6.50 15.80 11.81
C SER A 243 6.30 17.05 10.97
N VAL A 244 5.16 17.15 10.29
CA VAL A 244 4.82 18.28 9.43
C VAL A 244 3.35 18.65 9.57
N GLN A 245 3.02 19.89 9.22
CA GLN A 245 1.65 20.39 9.19
C GLN A 245 1.54 21.55 8.20
N PHE A 246 0.41 21.64 7.48
CA PHE A 246 -0.08 22.76 6.67
C PHE A 246 0.85 23.29 5.54
N TYR A 247 2.05 23.77 5.86
CA TYR A 247 3.03 24.27 4.89
C TYR A 247 3.82 23.13 4.23
N GLU A 248 3.78 21.96 4.84
CA GLU A 248 4.49 20.78 4.40
C GLU A 248 3.59 19.56 4.49
N THR A 249 3.85 18.56 3.66
CA THR A 249 3.19 17.26 3.69
C THR A 249 4.20 16.15 3.40
N ILE A 250 3.96 14.97 3.98
CA ILE A 250 4.71 13.76 3.66
C ILE A 250 4.07 13.14 2.41
N TYR A 251 4.86 12.60 1.49
CA TYR A 251 4.34 11.97 0.28
C TYR A 251 5.22 10.83 -0.20
N GLY A 252 4.57 9.80 -0.76
CA GLY A 252 5.24 8.68 -1.41
C GLY A 252 6.13 7.88 -0.46
N LEU A 253 5.65 7.61 0.75
CA LEU A 253 6.36 6.76 1.72
C LEU A 253 6.48 5.33 1.17
N SER A 254 7.70 4.81 1.17
CA SER A 254 8.02 3.45 0.79
C SER A 254 9.15 2.91 1.65
N MET A 255 9.33 1.58 1.61
CA MET A 255 10.40 0.89 2.32
C MET A 255 11.23 0.08 1.33
N THR A 256 12.55 0.12 1.47
CA THR A 256 13.48 -0.70 0.68
C THR A 256 14.63 -1.14 1.56
N GLY A 257 14.67 -2.44 1.90
CA GLY A 257 15.61 -2.96 2.89
C GLY A 257 15.50 -2.19 4.21
N ASP A 258 16.62 -1.66 4.70
CA ASP A 258 16.70 -0.94 5.97
C ASP A 258 16.33 0.56 5.86
N HIS A 259 15.72 0.98 4.74
CA HIS A 259 15.49 2.39 4.43
C HIS A 259 14.01 2.72 4.31
N LEU A 260 13.58 3.76 5.03
CA LEU A 260 12.33 4.47 4.81
C LEU A 260 12.60 5.65 3.86
N ILE A 261 11.89 5.66 2.74
CA ILE A 261 12.06 6.65 1.68
C ILE A 261 10.74 7.39 1.53
N PHE A 262 10.77 8.70 1.73
CA PHE A 262 9.59 9.54 1.60
C PHE A 262 9.99 10.94 1.18
N SER A 263 9.02 11.75 0.80
CA SER A 263 9.28 13.13 0.42
C SER A 263 8.55 14.11 1.30
N ARG A 264 9.24 15.19 1.66
CA ARG A 264 8.61 16.40 2.19
C ARG A 264 8.33 17.32 1.01
N VAL A 265 7.07 17.69 0.83
CA VAL A 265 6.65 18.61 -0.22
C VAL A 265 6.25 19.93 0.43
N PHE A 266 6.78 21.03 -0.08
CA PHE A 266 6.60 22.36 0.49
C PHE A 266 5.55 23.15 -0.30
N ARG A 267 4.56 23.72 0.40
CA ARG A 267 3.42 24.43 -0.20
C ARG A 267 3.81 25.71 -0.94
N GLU A 268 4.70 26.52 -0.38
CA GLU A 268 4.94 27.90 -0.85
C GLU A 268 5.85 28.00 -2.08
N ASN A 269 6.81 27.08 -2.23
CA ASN A 269 7.81 27.12 -3.29
C ASN A 269 7.75 25.93 -4.23
N GLU A 270 6.77 25.04 -4.02
CA GLU A 270 6.59 23.77 -4.73
C GLU A 270 7.90 22.98 -4.82
N GLY A 271 8.75 23.13 -3.79
CA GLY A 271 9.96 22.38 -3.62
C GLY A 271 9.64 21.00 -3.05
N ARG A 272 10.60 20.09 -3.19
CA ARG A 272 10.54 18.76 -2.60
C ARG A 272 11.86 18.41 -1.97
N GLU A 273 11.84 17.69 -0.88
CA GLU A 273 13.03 17.05 -0.30
C GLU A 273 12.77 15.56 -0.22
N LEU A 274 13.57 14.76 -0.95
CA LEU A 274 13.57 13.33 -0.74
C LEU A 274 14.36 13.03 0.54
N VAL A 275 13.74 12.33 1.47
CA VAL A 275 14.35 11.87 2.71
C VAL A 275 14.57 10.37 2.61
N ASN A 276 15.80 9.95 2.82
CA ASN A 276 16.20 8.56 2.97
C ASN A 276 16.67 8.36 4.42
N TYR A 277 15.87 7.64 5.21
CA TYR A 277 16.13 7.35 6.61
C TYR A 277 16.50 5.88 6.76
N ASN A 278 17.72 5.58 7.22
CA ASN A 278 18.09 4.22 7.61
C ASN A 278 17.65 3.97 9.06
N TRP A 279 16.71 3.07 9.26
CA TRP A 279 16.11 2.88 10.58
C TRP A 279 16.98 2.08 11.57
N LYS A 280 18.01 1.38 11.08
CA LYS A 280 18.99 0.68 11.93
C LYS A 280 20.08 1.62 12.44
N THR A 281 20.68 2.40 11.54
CA THR A 281 21.79 3.32 11.87
C THR A 281 21.29 4.68 12.34
N LYS A 282 20.00 4.98 12.12
CA LYS A 282 19.36 6.28 12.36
C LYS A 282 19.91 7.41 11.49
N GLU A 283 20.66 7.07 10.45
CA GLU A 283 21.21 8.04 9.51
C GLU A 283 20.12 8.62 8.60
N ILE A 284 20.17 9.93 8.39
CA ILE A 284 19.24 10.64 7.52
C ILE A 284 20.01 11.30 6.39
N GLN A 285 19.64 10.97 5.16
CA GLN A 285 20.11 11.65 3.95
C GLN A 285 18.95 12.43 3.34
N ARG A 286 19.22 13.69 2.99
CA ARG A 286 18.23 14.62 2.45
C ARG A 286 18.69 15.14 1.10
N TYR A 287 17.79 15.08 0.13
CA TYR A 287 18.06 15.44 -1.24
C TYR A 287 17.03 16.49 -1.70
N PRO A 288 17.37 17.78 -1.63
CA PRO A 288 16.49 18.84 -2.09
C PRO A 288 16.36 18.79 -3.62
N TYR A 289 15.13 18.92 -4.08
CA TYR A 289 14.73 19.04 -5.47
C TYR A 289 13.88 20.29 -5.61
N LYS A 290 14.25 21.14 -6.57
CA LYS A 290 13.47 22.32 -6.95
C LYS A 290 13.09 22.14 -8.40
N LYS A 291 11.79 22.13 -8.68
CA LYS A 291 11.28 22.06 -10.05
C LYS A 291 11.70 23.32 -10.83
N SER A 292 11.95 23.16 -12.12
CA SER A 292 12.09 24.30 -13.02
C SER A 292 10.72 24.87 -13.38
N ALA A 293 10.67 26.09 -13.91
CA ALA A 293 9.42 26.71 -14.34
C ALA A 293 8.75 25.85 -15.43
N GLY A 294 7.49 25.46 -15.20
CA GLY A 294 6.71 24.63 -16.12
C GLY A 294 6.93 23.11 -16.00
N GLU A 295 7.80 22.66 -15.08
CA GLU A 295 7.93 21.24 -14.77
C GLU A 295 6.88 20.81 -13.73
N GLU A 296 6.30 19.63 -13.93
CA GLU A 296 5.54 18.94 -12.89
C GLU A 296 6.51 18.39 -11.83
N LEU A 297 6.06 18.34 -10.58
CA LEU A 297 6.81 17.66 -9.55
C LEU A 297 6.83 16.16 -9.87
N PRO A 298 8.01 15.50 -9.89
CA PRO A 298 8.10 14.06 -10.04
C PRO A 298 7.21 13.34 -9.00
N GLY A 299 6.83 12.08 -9.25
CA GLY A 299 5.88 11.31 -8.44
C GLY A 299 6.48 10.81 -7.12
N THR A 300 7.15 9.66 -7.14
CA THR A 300 7.62 8.97 -5.92
C THR A 300 9.13 8.85 -5.90
N GLY A 301 9.73 8.90 -4.71
CA GLY A 301 11.16 8.67 -4.55
C GLY A 301 11.50 7.20 -4.35
N CYS A 302 12.66 6.78 -4.83
CA CYS A 302 13.14 5.41 -4.66
C CYS A 302 14.67 5.36 -4.50
N LEU A 303 15.16 4.19 -4.08
CA LEU A 303 16.59 3.87 -4.09
C LEU A 303 16.87 2.78 -5.12
N ILE A 304 17.88 3.00 -5.96
CA ILE A 304 18.41 1.98 -6.86
C ILE A 304 19.87 1.79 -6.48
N GLN A 305 20.24 0.61 -5.98
CA GLN A 305 21.59 0.34 -5.44
C GLN A 305 22.05 1.40 -4.41
N GLY A 306 21.12 1.81 -3.52
CA GLY A 306 21.39 2.82 -2.49
C GLY A 306 21.51 4.26 -3.01
N ARG A 307 21.29 4.51 -4.31
CA ARG A 307 21.31 5.86 -4.88
C ARG A 307 19.90 6.44 -5.00
N PRO A 308 19.70 7.73 -4.68
CA PRO A 308 18.39 8.37 -4.66
C PRO A 308 17.92 8.80 -6.05
N TYR A 309 16.68 8.43 -6.37
CA TYR A 309 16.00 8.84 -7.59
C TYR A 309 14.60 9.37 -7.27
N LEU A 310 14.14 10.32 -8.08
CA LEU A 310 12.72 10.59 -8.25
C LEU A 310 12.23 9.89 -9.51
N VAL A 311 11.10 9.20 -9.40
CA VAL A 311 10.40 8.60 -10.53
C VAL A 311 9.38 9.61 -11.04
N ASN A 312 9.56 10.08 -12.27
CA ASN A 312 8.51 10.84 -12.94
C ASN A 312 7.53 9.86 -13.62
N GLY A 313 6.24 10.09 -13.38
CA GLY A 313 5.15 9.20 -13.76
C GLY A 313 4.20 9.83 -14.76
N ASP A 314 4.67 10.75 -15.62
CA ASP A 314 3.83 11.19 -16.72
C ASP A 314 3.40 9.96 -17.55
N SER A 315 2.14 9.93 -17.96
CA SER A 315 1.51 8.77 -18.63
C SER A 315 2.17 8.33 -19.94
N SER A 316 3.21 9.06 -20.37
CA SER A 316 3.85 8.92 -21.67
C SER A 316 5.34 8.58 -21.62
N HIS A 317 6.06 8.89 -20.54
CA HIS A 317 7.50 8.69 -20.45
C HIS A 317 7.96 8.51 -19.00
N ALA A 318 8.24 7.27 -18.60
CA ALA A 318 8.97 7.04 -17.36
C ALA A 318 10.39 7.61 -17.44
N HIS A 319 10.76 8.40 -16.42
CA HIS A 319 12.10 8.94 -16.27
C HIS A 319 12.55 8.82 -14.81
N LEU A 320 13.82 8.44 -14.61
CA LEU A 320 14.46 8.42 -13.29
C LEU A 320 15.41 9.61 -13.20
N VAL A 321 15.10 10.53 -12.29
CA VAL A 321 15.88 11.74 -12.03
C VAL A 321 16.82 11.48 -10.85
N PRO A 322 18.14 11.34 -11.07
CA PRO A 322 19.11 11.14 -9.99
C PRO A 322 19.24 12.41 -9.14
N LEU A 323 19.21 12.26 -7.81
CA LEU A 323 19.36 13.40 -6.90
C LEU A 323 20.80 13.62 -6.43
N ASP A 324 21.70 12.67 -6.64
CA ASP A 324 23.12 12.78 -6.28
C ASP A 324 23.97 13.49 -7.36
N LYS A 325 23.36 13.83 -8.52
CA LYS A 325 23.97 14.48 -9.70
C LYS A 325 25.20 13.74 -10.28
N ARG A 326 25.45 12.49 -9.90
CA ARG A 326 26.61 11.72 -10.37
C ARG A 326 26.36 11.04 -11.71
N ASN A 327 25.10 10.77 -12.03
CA ASN A 327 24.66 10.13 -13.26
C ASN A 327 23.73 11.08 -14.03
N GLY A 328 23.64 10.87 -15.35
CA GLY A 328 22.57 11.47 -16.15
C GLY A 328 21.20 10.89 -15.82
N GLU A 329 20.14 11.61 -16.17
CA GLU A 329 18.77 11.09 -16.13
C GLU A 329 18.65 9.81 -16.97
N ILE A 330 17.92 8.83 -16.45
CA ILE A 330 17.59 7.61 -17.20
C ILE A 330 16.23 7.83 -17.82
N ARG A 331 16.19 7.87 -19.16
CA ARG A 331 14.96 8.07 -19.91
C ARG A 331 14.57 6.80 -20.64
N PHE A 332 13.35 6.32 -20.39
CA PHE A 332 12.78 5.20 -21.13
C PHE A 332 12.08 5.69 -22.40
N GLN A 333 11.71 4.76 -23.28
CA GLN A 333 11.06 5.08 -24.55
C GLN A 333 9.64 5.64 -24.34
N ASN A 334 9.03 6.17 -25.40
CA ASN A 334 7.67 6.66 -25.35
C ASN A 334 6.70 5.51 -25.03
N ARG A 335 5.73 5.78 -24.15
CA ARG A 335 4.73 4.85 -23.60
C ARG A 335 5.34 3.74 -22.73
N SER A 336 6.45 4.06 -22.06
CA SER A 336 7.04 3.22 -21.03
C SER A 336 6.61 3.69 -19.64
N ARG A 337 6.25 2.76 -18.75
CA ARG A 337 6.08 3.02 -17.32
C ARG A 337 7.01 2.12 -16.51
N LEU A 338 7.52 2.63 -15.39
CA LEU A 338 8.24 1.82 -14.42
C LEU A 338 7.22 0.93 -13.69
N ALA A 339 7.29 -0.38 -13.90
CA ALA A 339 6.38 -1.36 -13.31
C ALA A 339 6.90 -1.89 -11.96
N GLY A 340 8.21 -1.85 -11.73
CA GLY A 340 8.79 -2.32 -10.47
C GLY A 340 10.29 -2.04 -10.35
N ILE A 341 10.76 -1.94 -9.12
CA ILE A 341 12.18 -1.90 -8.75
C ILE A 341 12.39 -3.03 -7.75
N ALA A 342 13.52 -3.73 -7.83
CA ALA A 342 13.96 -4.65 -6.79
C ALA A 342 15.50 -4.74 -6.79
N GLY A 343 16.14 -4.18 -5.77
CA GLY A 343 17.61 -4.09 -5.72
C GLY A 343 18.20 -3.30 -6.90
N ASN A 344 18.84 -3.99 -7.86
CA ASN A 344 19.32 -3.40 -9.13
C ASN A 344 18.48 -3.79 -10.35
N LEU A 345 17.36 -4.48 -10.16
CA LEU A 345 16.46 -4.84 -11.24
C LEU A 345 15.42 -3.74 -11.44
N LEU A 346 15.23 -3.35 -12.69
CA LEU A 346 14.20 -2.40 -13.12
C LEU A 346 13.26 -3.12 -14.08
N CYS A 347 11.97 -3.17 -13.74
CA CYS A 347 10.94 -3.68 -14.63
C CYS A 347 10.24 -2.51 -15.32
N ILE A 348 10.28 -2.50 -16.64
CA ILE A 348 9.69 -1.47 -17.48
C ILE A 348 8.56 -2.11 -18.29
N GLU A 349 7.37 -1.55 -18.14
CA GLU A 349 6.26 -1.87 -19.00
C GLU A 349 6.25 -0.94 -20.21
N ASN A 350 6.08 -1.49 -21.40
CA ASN A 350 6.05 -0.76 -22.65
C ASN A 350 4.78 -1.09 -23.41
N MET A 351 4.00 -0.07 -23.77
CA MET A 351 2.84 -0.23 -24.67
C MET A 351 3.28 -0.01 -26.13
N ARG A 352 3.22 -1.05 -26.96
CA ARG A 352 3.58 -1.01 -28.38
C ARG A 352 2.37 -1.31 -29.26
N LYS A 353 2.39 -0.89 -30.52
CA LYS A 353 1.40 -1.32 -31.52
C LYS A 353 1.97 -2.52 -32.30
N LYS A 354 1.21 -3.61 -32.41
CA LYS A 354 1.55 -4.77 -33.26
C LYS A 354 1.65 -4.28 -34.72
N MET A 355 2.78 -4.54 -35.38
CA MET A 355 3.08 -4.06 -36.74
C MET A 355 2.02 -4.46 -37.79
N PHE A 356 1.37 -5.62 -37.62
CA PHE A 356 0.42 -6.15 -38.62
C PHE A 356 -1.06 -5.89 -38.30
N THR A 357 -1.43 -5.81 -37.02
CA THR A 357 -2.85 -5.68 -36.61
C THR A 357 -3.19 -4.29 -36.08
N GLY A 358 -2.19 -3.46 -35.79
CA GLY A 358 -2.39 -2.16 -35.14
C GLY A 358 -2.88 -2.24 -33.69
N ARG A 359 -3.19 -3.44 -33.17
CA ARG A 359 -3.59 -3.67 -31.78
C ARG A 359 -2.46 -3.29 -30.84
N GLN A 360 -2.82 -2.75 -29.68
CA GLN A 360 -1.82 -2.49 -28.64
C GLN A 360 -1.38 -3.82 -28.01
N GLU A 361 -0.09 -3.95 -27.74
CA GLU A 361 0.52 -5.03 -26.98
C GLU A 361 1.32 -4.43 -25.83
N THR A 362 1.25 -5.08 -24.67
CA THR A 362 2.02 -4.69 -23.50
C THR A 362 3.21 -5.64 -23.35
N VAL A 363 4.39 -5.07 -23.20
CA VAL A 363 5.66 -5.79 -23.10
C VAL A 363 6.38 -5.36 -21.84
N TYR A 364 6.77 -6.34 -21.02
CA TYR A 364 7.55 -6.14 -19.81
C TYR A 364 9.01 -6.47 -20.09
N GLU A 365 9.90 -5.50 -19.86
CA GLU A 365 11.35 -5.63 -20.04
C GLU A 365 12.04 -5.46 -18.69
N VAL A 366 12.88 -6.41 -18.30
CA VAL A 366 13.65 -6.34 -17.06
C VAL A 366 15.10 -6.01 -17.37
N TYR A 367 15.60 -4.96 -16.74
CA TYR A 367 16.96 -4.45 -16.92
C TYR A 367 17.76 -4.58 -15.62
N GLN A 368 19.05 -4.85 -15.75
CA GLN A 368 20.01 -4.80 -14.66
C GLN A 368 20.75 -3.46 -14.65
N TYR A 369 20.61 -2.71 -13.56
CA TYR A 369 21.29 -1.44 -13.30
C TYR A 369 22.70 -1.68 -12.72
N PRO A 370 23.73 -0.83 -13.01
CA PRO A 370 23.72 0.42 -13.79
C PRO A 370 23.90 0.26 -15.31
N GLU A 371 24.33 -0.91 -15.76
CA GLU A 371 24.68 -1.14 -17.17
C GLU A 371 23.48 -1.12 -18.11
N MET A 372 22.26 -1.15 -17.56
CA MET A 372 21.00 -1.26 -18.30
C MET A 372 21.00 -2.49 -19.23
N LYS A 373 21.63 -3.58 -18.80
CA LYS A 373 21.62 -4.86 -19.52
C LYS A 373 20.22 -5.47 -19.44
N GLN A 374 19.56 -5.64 -20.57
CA GLN A 374 18.26 -6.33 -20.62
C GLN A 374 18.45 -7.81 -20.27
N LEU A 375 17.76 -8.27 -19.23
CA LEU A 375 17.79 -9.67 -18.76
C LEU A 375 16.64 -10.48 -19.34
N LEU A 376 15.45 -9.86 -19.45
CA LEU A 376 14.22 -10.53 -19.82
C LEU A 376 13.33 -9.59 -20.63
N ARG A 377 12.52 -10.15 -21.52
CA ARG A 377 11.47 -9.43 -22.26
C ARG A 377 10.30 -10.36 -22.53
N GLU A 378 9.13 -9.99 -22.03
CA GLU A 378 7.94 -10.84 -22.08
C GLU A 378 6.68 -10.06 -22.42
N ARG A 379 5.67 -10.76 -22.92
CA ARG A 379 4.34 -10.21 -23.20
C ARG A 379 3.35 -10.63 -22.13
N GLY A 380 2.39 -9.76 -21.83
CA GLY A 380 1.28 -10.07 -20.95
C GLY A 380 0.29 -8.91 -20.89
N ALA A 381 -0.97 -9.20 -20.56
CA ALA A 381 -1.99 -8.15 -20.37
C ALA A 381 -1.81 -7.36 -19.07
N GLY A 382 -1.05 -7.91 -18.13
CA GLY A 382 -0.81 -7.35 -16.81
C GLY A 382 0.39 -8.01 -16.16
N LEU A 383 0.92 -7.36 -15.14
CA LEU A 383 2.04 -7.84 -14.35
C LEU A 383 1.77 -7.60 -12.88
N CYS A 384 2.03 -8.62 -12.08
CA CYS A 384 2.25 -8.48 -10.65
C CYS A 384 3.75 -8.72 -10.36
N TRP A 385 4.44 -7.65 -9.98
CA TRP A 385 5.85 -7.62 -9.59
C TRP A 385 5.94 -7.64 -8.07
N LEU A 386 6.58 -8.67 -7.50
CA LEU A 386 6.57 -8.88 -6.06
C LEU A 386 7.94 -9.34 -5.55
N GLU A 387 8.54 -8.54 -4.66
CA GLU A 387 9.78 -8.92 -3.97
C GLU A 387 9.51 -9.97 -2.88
N ALA A 388 10.39 -10.97 -2.80
CA ALA A 388 10.47 -11.95 -1.71
C ALA A 388 11.88 -11.84 -1.07
N PRO A 389 12.07 -10.89 -0.13
CA PRO A 389 13.39 -10.52 0.36
C PRO A 389 14.13 -11.67 1.08
N ASP A 390 13.41 -12.47 1.87
CA ASP A 390 13.90 -13.66 2.58
C ASP A 390 14.43 -14.74 1.63
N LEU A 391 13.95 -14.76 0.39
CA LEU A 391 14.41 -15.70 -0.64
C LEU A 391 15.38 -15.06 -1.65
N ASN A 392 15.61 -13.74 -1.57
CA ASN A 392 16.38 -12.98 -2.57
C ASN A 392 15.85 -13.20 -4.00
N ILE A 393 14.53 -13.29 -4.15
CA ILE A 393 13.83 -13.52 -5.43
C ILE A 393 12.83 -12.39 -5.68
N VAL A 394 12.60 -12.09 -6.96
CA VAL A 394 11.42 -11.36 -7.44
C VAL A 394 10.50 -12.32 -8.16
N TYR A 395 9.24 -12.37 -7.76
CA TYR A 395 8.19 -13.01 -8.53
C TYR A 395 7.64 -12.07 -9.60
N MET A 396 7.55 -12.59 -10.82
CA MET A 396 6.99 -11.91 -11.99
C MET A 396 5.79 -12.72 -12.50
N PHE A 397 4.58 -12.39 -12.02
CA PHE A 397 3.34 -13.05 -12.43
C PHE A 397 2.74 -12.32 -13.64
N LEU A 398 2.81 -12.95 -14.81
CA LEU A 398 2.33 -12.41 -16.08
C LEU A 398 0.91 -12.86 -16.40
N CYS A 399 0.02 -11.89 -16.60
CA CYS A 399 -1.38 -12.13 -16.89
C CYS A 399 -1.59 -12.50 -18.37
N ASN A 400 -2.54 -13.40 -18.63
CA ASN A 400 -2.90 -13.80 -19.99
C ASN A 400 -3.44 -12.63 -20.82
N GLU A 401 -3.08 -12.55 -22.10
CA GLU A 401 -3.86 -11.77 -23.07
C GLU A 401 -5.25 -12.45 -23.16
N GLU A 402 -6.33 -11.73 -22.90
CA GLU A 402 -7.68 -12.23 -23.23
C GLU A 402 -7.69 -12.57 -24.73
N GLU A 403 -7.93 -13.84 -25.07
CA GLU A 403 -7.95 -14.33 -26.46
C GLU A 403 -9.13 -13.79 -27.27
#